data_AF-A0A2K6S407-F1
#
_entry.id   AF-A0A2K6S407-F1
#
_cell.length_a   1.000
_cell.length_b   1.000
_cell.length_c   1.000
_cell.angle_alpha   90.00
_cell.angle_beta   90.00
_cell.angle_gamma   90.00
#
_symmetry.space_group_name_H-M   'P 1'
#
loop_
_entity.id
_entity.type
_entity.pdbx_description
1 polymer ?
#
loop_
_entity_poly.entity_id
_entity_poly.type
_entity_poly.pdbx_seq_one_letter_code
_entity_poly.pdbx_strand_id
1 'polypeptide(L)' 'TFSGHHVDWFHQAPGKGLQWVAHTRNKAQSHTTEYTASVKGRFTTSRDDSNNPL' A
#
# COMPACT_ATOMS: atom_id res chain seq x y z
N THR A 1 -1.60 -3.85 16.90
CA THR A 1 -2.63 -3.03 16.22
C THR A 1 -2.29 -2.94 14.74
N PHE A 2 -3.26 -2.65 13.87
CA PHE A 2 -3.04 -2.52 12.42
C PHE A 2 -1.92 -1.52 12.06
N SER A 3 -1.81 -0.42 12.81
CA SER A 3 -0.80 0.63 12.63
C SER A 3 0.67 0.18 12.68
N GLY A 4 0.96 -1.01 13.22
CA GLY A 4 2.31 -1.58 13.29
C GLY A 4 2.74 -2.32 12.02
N HIS A 5 1.82 -2.60 11.11
CA HIS A 5 2.05 -3.43 9.92
C HIS A 5 2.20 -2.58 8.66
N HIS A 6 2.98 -3.08 7.69
CA HIS A 6 3.01 -2.56 6.33
C HIS A 6 1.79 -3.02 5.51
N VAL A 7 1.51 -2.36 4.39
CA VAL A 7 0.50 -2.79 3.40
C VAL A 7 1.17 -2.82 2.05
N ASP A 8 1.07 -3.95 1.39
CA ASP A 8 1.51 -4.13 0.01
C ASP A 8 0.31 -4.16 -0.93
N TRP A 9 0.45 -3.47 -2.05
CA TRP A 9 -0.52 -3.45 -3.13
C TRP A 9 -0.02 -4.32 -4.28
N PHE A 10 -0.89 -5.18 -4.78
CA PHE A 10 -0.63 -6.01 -5.94
C PHE A 10 -1.75 -5.84 -6.96
N HIS A 11 -1.43 -6.06 -8.22
CA HIS A 11 -2.41 -6.22 -9.29
C HIS A 11 -2.15 -7.50 -10.05
N GLN A 12 -3.20 -8.06 -10.65
CA GLN A 12 -3.11 -9.26 -11.45
C GLN A 12 -3.97 -9.09 -12.70
N ALA A 13 -3.33 -9.08 -13.86
CA ALA A 13 -4.05 -9.12 -15.12
C ALA A 13 -4.55 -10.55 -15.40
N PRO A 14 -5.65 -10.72 -16.17
CA PRO A 14 -6.12 -12.05 -16.57
C PRO A 14 -4.99 -12.90 -17.17
N GLY A 15 -4.80 -14.12 -16.65
CA GLY A 15 -3.75 -15.05 -17.12
C GLY A 15 -2.31 -14.67 -16.74
N LYS A 16 -2.09 -13.67 -15.88
CA LYS A 16 -0.77 -13.30 -15.34
C LYS A 16 -0.66 -13.62 -13.85
N GLY A 17 0.57 -13.66 -13.34
CA GLY A 17 0.83 -13.71 -11.89
C GLY A 17 0.59 -12.37 -11.19
N LEU A 18 0.64 -12.38 -9.86
CA LEU A 18 0.61 -11.16 -9.05
C LEU A 18 1.82 -10.28 -9.35
N GLN A 19 1.56 -8.99 -9.53
CA GLN A 19 2.57 -7.97 -9.76
C GLN A 19 2.49 -6.95 -8.63
N TRP A 20 3.61 -6.67 -7.99
CA TRP A 20 3.69 -5.69 -6.91
C TRP A 20 3.56 -4.26 -7.47
N VAL A 21 2.84 -3.39 -6.78
CA VAL A 21 2.48 -2.03 -7.21
C VAL A 21 3.05 -0.98 -6.30
N ALA A 22 2.84 -1.15 -5.00
CA ALA A 22 3.23 -0.19 -3.98
C ALA A 22 3.39 -0.85 -2.61
N HIS A 23 4.17 -0.22 -1.75
CA HIS A 23 4.35 -0.61 -0.35
C HIS A 23 4.21 0.60 0.54
N THR A 24 3.29 0.54 1.49
CA THR A 24 3.09 1.57 2.51
C THR A 24 3.66 1.07 3.83
N ARG A 25 4.65 1.79 4.35
CA ARG A 25 5.29 1.50 5.64
C ARG A 25 4.34 1.81 6.80
N ASN A 26 4.67 1.28 7.97
CA ASN A 26 3.85 1.45 9.16
C ASN A 26 3.90 2.88 9.72
N LYS A 27 3.09 3.15 10.76
CA LYS A 27 2.97 4.48 11.36
C LYS A 27 4.29 5.03 11.92
N ALA A 28 5.15 4.16 12.46
CA ALA A 28 6.46 4.55 12.99
C ALA A 28 7.42 5.06 11.90
N GLN A 29 7.14 4.76 10.63
CA GLN A 29 7.90 5.20 9.46
C GLN A 29 7.11 6.24 8.63
N SER A 30 6.24 6.99 9.30
CA SER A 30 5.45 8.10 8.73
C SER A 30 4.61 7.71 7.51
N HIS A 31 4.17 6.45 7.43
CA HIS A 31 3.39 5.93 6.30
C HIS A 31 4.03 6.19 4.93
N THR A 32 5.36 6.28 4.89
CA THR A 32 6.10 6.48 3.64
C THR A 32 5.74 5.38 2.65
N THR A 33 5.48 5.79 1.40
CA THR A 33 5.00 4.89 0.36
C THR A 33 5.98 4.82 -0.81
N GLU A 34 6.28 3.60 -1.21
CA GLU A 34 7.08 3.30 -2.39
C GLU A 34 6.15 2.77 -3.49
N TYR A 35 6.42 3.15 -4.74
CA TYR A 35 5.64 2.76 -5.91
C TYR A 35 6.56 2.16 -6.97
N THR A 36 6.02 1.25 -7.78
CA THR A 36 6.71 0.86 -9.02
C THR A 36 6.90 2.04 -9.95
N ALA A 37 7.97 2.01 -10.76
CA ALA A 37 8.28 3.07 -11.71
C ALA A 37 7.13 3.35 -12.68
N SER A 38 6.36 2.33 -13.06
CA SER A 38 5.23 2.47 -13.96
C SER A 38 4.10 3.31 -13.35
N VAL A 39 3.81 3.20 -12.05
CA VAL A 39 2.66 3.89 -11.43
C VAL A 39 3.03 5.14 -10.65
N LYS A 40 4.33 5.37 -10.44
CA LYS A 40 4.85 6.56 -9.75
C LYS A 40 4.36 7.83 -10.45
N GLY A 41 3.77 8.76 -9.67
CA GLY A 41 3.20 10.01 -10.18
C GLY A 41 1.82 9.86 -10.84
N ARG A 42 1.26 8.64 -10.90
CA ARG A 42 -0.09 8.38 -11.42
C ARG A 42 -1.04 7.88 -10.34
N PHE A 43 -0.54 7.07 -9.41
CA PHE A 43 -1.35 6.50 -8.33
C PHE A 43 -1.03 7.18 -7.00
N THR A 44 -2.06 7.27 -6.15
CA THR A 44 -1.95 7.71 -4.76
C THR A 44 -2.63 6.66 -3.89
N THR A 45 -1.89 6.08 -2.96
CA THR A 45 -2.45 5.20 -1.92
C THR A 45 -2.53 5.94 -0.60
N SER A 46 -3.61 5.72 0.13
CA SER A 46 -3.80 6.21 1.49
C SER A 46 -4.18 5.07 2.42
N ARG A 47 -4.03 5.31 3.73
CA ARG A 47 -4.36 4.35 4.79
C ARG A 47 -4.90 5.13 5.99
N ASP A 48 -5.93 4.58 6.62
CA ASP A 48 -6.42 5.00 7.94
C ASP A 48 -6.17 3.88 8.95
N ASP A 49 -5.56 4.23 10.08
CA ASP A 49 -5.24 3.31 11.19
C ASP A 49 -6.26 3.40 12.33
N SER A 50 -7.32 4.20 12.17
CA SER A 50 -8.36 4.38 13.17
C SER A 50 -9.08 3.07 13.47
N ASN A 51 -9.06 2.65 14.74
CA ASN A 51 -9.85 1.52 15.20
C ASN A 51 -11.24 2.03 15.56
N ASN A 52 -12.08 2.26 14.55
CA ASN A 52 -13.44 2.76 14.74
C ASN A 52 -14.43 1.59 14.82
N PRO A 53 -15.09 1.35 15.96
CA PRO A 53 -16.10 0.30 16.11
C PRO A 53 -17.52 0.76 15.73
N LEU A 54 -17.71 1.98 15.24
CA LEU A 54 -19.02 2.54 14.88
C LEU A 54 -19.63 1.89 13.64
#